data_AF-A0A9E2XMI1-F1
#
_entry.id   AF-A0A9E2XMI1-F1
#
_cell.length_a   1.000
_cell.length_b   1.000
_cell.length_c   1.000
_cell.angle_alpha   90.00
_cell.angle_beta   90.00
_cell.angle_gamma   90.00
#
_symmetry.space_group_name_H-M   'P 1'
#
loop_
_entity.id
_entity.type
_entity.pdbx_description
1 polymer ?
#
loop_
_entity_poly.entity_id
_entity_poly.type
_entity_poly.pdbx_seq_one_letter_code
_entity_poly.pdbx_strand_id
1 'polypeptide(L)' 'KDTSGTAIKDNIRKVSQGGGKPVDNAVDGLKAIAAGEKVDYSVASGPCDFDAKGDILDCKFRFEQIKSGKFTLVKIA' A
#
# COMPACT_ATOMS: atom_id res chain seq x y z
N LYS A 1 13.64 -18.00 -10.72
CA LYS A 1 12.55 -17.11 -10.24
C LYS A 1 11.81 -16.64 -11.48
N ASP A 2 10.50 -16.86 -11.59
CA ASP A 2 9.71 -16.41 -12.76
C ASP A 2 9.66 -14.88 -12.79
N THR A 3 9.82 -14.30 -13.98
CA THR A 3 9.83 -12.85 -14.25
C THR A 3 8.74 -12.44 -15.25
N SER A 4 7.80 -13.33 -15.53
CA SER A 4 6.62 -13.01 -16.34
C SER A 4 5.80 -11.88 -15.72
N GLY A 5 5.05 -11.14 -16.55
CA GLY A 5 4.14 -10.10 -16.06
C GLY A 5 3.13 -10.64 -15.06
N THR A 6 2.66 -11.88 -15.23
CA THR A 6 1.78 -12.57 -14.29
C THR A 6 2.46 -12.78 -12.94
N ALA A 7 3.69 -13.31 -12.93
CA ALA A 7 4.42 -13.51 -11.69
C ALA A 7 4.70 -12.20 -10.95
N ILE A 8 5.01 -11.12 -11.66
CA ILE A 8 5.21 -9.80 -11.05
C ILE A 8 3.90 -9.30 -10.43
N LYS A 9 2.81 -9.31 -11.20
CA LYS A 9 1.46 -8.90 -10.74
C LYS A 9 1.03 -9.66 -9.49
N ASP A 10 1.19 -10.98 -9.48
CA ASP A 10 0.76 -11.83 -8.36
C ASP A 10 1.61 -11.59 -7.11
N ASN A 11 2.93 -11.36 -7.27
CA ASN A 11 3.81 -11.04 -6.14
C ASN A 11 3.53 -9.64 -5.57
N ILE A 12 3.23 -8.63 -6.40
CA ILE A 12 2.85 -7.29 -5.93
C ILE A 12 1.60 -7.38 -5.05
N ARG A 13 0.55 -8.06 -5.53
CA ARG A 13 -0.69 -8.23 -4.77
C ARG A 13 -0.46 -8.97 -3.45
N LYS A 14 0.45 -9.95 -3.43
CA LYS A 14 0.77 -10.70 -2.21
C LYS A 14 1.37 -9.81 -1.10
N VAL A 15 2.08 -8.75 -1.45
CA VAL A 15 2.76 -7.86 -0.49
C VAL A 15 2.01 -6.56 -0.21
N SER A 16 0.97 -6.22 -0.98
CA SER A 16 0.20 -4.98 -0.81
C SER A 16 -1.24 -5.17 -0.36
N GLN A 17 -1.83 -6.36 -0.57
CA GLN A 17 -3.20 -6.64 -0.14
C GLN A 17 -3.23 -6.78 1.38
N GLY A 18 -3.96 -5.89 2.06
CA GLY A 18 -3.82 -5.60 3.47
C GLY A 18 -3.97 -6.76 4.46
N GLY A 19 -3.83 -6.44 5.75
CA GLY A 19 -3.90 -7.43 6.84
C GLY A 19 -2.61 -8.22 7.01
N GLY A 20 -1.48 -7.62 6.63
CA GLY A 20 -0.13 -8.00 7.04
C GLY A 20 0.48 -6.95 7.97
N LYS A 21 1.75 -7.12 8.30
CA LYS A 21 2.53 -6.11 9.02
C LYS A 21 2.78 -4.90 8.12
N PRO A 22 2.37 -3.68 8.53
CA PRO A 22 2.66 -2.47 7.77
C PRO A 22 4.17 -2.28 7.63
N VAL A 23 4.63 -2.10 6.39
CA VAL A 23 6.02 -1.76 6.07
C VAL A 23 6.03 -0.66 5.02
N ASP A 24 6.95 0.29 5.15
CA ASP A 24 7.05 1.47 4.27
C ASP A 24 8.37 1.52 3.49
N ASN A 25 9.25 0.54 3.71
CA ASN A 25 10.54 0.47 3.06
C ASN A 25 10.93 -0.97 2.70
N ALA A 26 11.77 -1.10 1.67
CA ALA A 26 12.17 -2.40 1.14
C ALA A 26 13.00 -3.23 2.13
N VAL A 27 13.85 -2.60 2.94
CA VAL A 27 14.77 -3.31 3.84
C VAL A 27 13.97 -4.06 4.91
N ASP A 28 13.02 -3.40 5.55
CA ASP A 28 12.21 -4.02 6.59
C ASP A 28 11.17 -4.98 6.01
N GLY A 29 10.61 -4.66 4.84
CA GLY A 29 9.75 -5.57 4.10
C GLY A 29 10.45 -6.89 3.75
N LEU A 30 11.69 -6.83 3.24
CA LEU A 30 12.47 -8.02 2.92
C LEU A 30 12.80 -8.86 4.16
N LYS A 31 13.13 -8.23 5.29
CA LYS A 31 13.37 -8.94 6.57
C LYS A 31 12.11 -9.65 7.05
N ALA A 32 10.96 -8.98 7.02
CA ALA A 32 9.69 -9.56 7.45
C ALA A 32 9.27 -10.74 6.53
N ILE A 33 9.41 -10.59 5.22
CA ILE A 33 9.16 -11.69 4.25
C ILE A 33 10.09 -12.87 4.52
N ALA A 34 11.38 -12.62 4.79
CA ALA A 34 12.35 -13.68 5.11
C ALA A 34 12.03 -14.40 6.44
N ALA A 35 11.40 -13.71 7.40
CA ALA A 35 10.89 -14.29 8.64
C ALA A 35 9.55 -15.04 8.47
N GLY A 36 8.98 -15.09 7.25
CA GLY A 36 7.70 -15.72 6.97
C GLY A 36 6.49 -14.88 7.37
N GLU A 37 6.69 -13.59 7.69
CA GLU A 37 5.60 -12.67 8.03
C GLU A 37 4.83 -12.27 6.76
N LYS A 38 3.51 -12.18 6.89
CA LYS A 38 2.70 -11.47 5.88
C LYS A 38 2.98 -9.98 6.03
N VAL A 39 3.38 -9.33 4.95
CA VAL A 39 3.62 -7.88 4.91
C VAL A 39 2.47 -7.17 4.21
N ASP A 40 2.30 -5.91 4.58
CA ASP A 40 1.38 -4.96 3.98
C ASP A 40 2.18 -3.70 3.65
N TYR A 41 2.66 -3.62 2.41
CA TYR A 41 3.49 -2.51 1.96
C TYR A 41 2.62 -1.29 1.70
N SER A 42 2.68 -0.32 2.62
CA SER A 42 1.95 0.94 2.54
C SER A 42 2.92 2.09 2.31
N VAL A 43 2.61 2.94 1.33
CA VAL A 43 3.43 4.09 0.96
C VAL A 43 2.67 5.38 1.26
N ALA A 44 3.27 6.55 1.00
CA ALA A 44 2.66 7.84 1.31
C ALA A 44 1.24 8.06 0.73
N SER A 45 0.86 7.33 -0.32
CA SER A 45 -0.50 7.34 -0.89
C SER A 45 -1.54 6.58 -0.05
N GLY A 46 -1.13 5.87 1.00
CA GLY A 46 -1.97 4.98 1.78
C GLY A 46 -1.95 3.53 1.26
N PRO A 47 -2.84 2.67 1.79
CA PRO A 47 -2.99 1.28 1.34
C PRO A 47 -3.31 1.21 -0.16
N CYS A 48 -2.69 0.27 -0.87
CA CYS A 48 -2.95 -0.01 -2.29
C CYS A 48 -3.47 -1.43 -2.45
N ASP A 49 -4.73 -1.63 -2.06
CA ASP A 49 -5.46 -2.86 -2.32
C ASP A 49 -5.99 -2.88 -3.76
N PHE A 50 -6.00 -4.04 -4.40
CA PHE A 50 -6.38 -4.18 -5.80
C PHE A 50 -7.54 -5.15 -6.00
N ASP A 51 -8.42 -4.84 -6.93
CA ASP A 51 -9.44 -5.76 -7.41
C ASP A 51 -8.84 -6.82 -8.37
N ALA A 52 -9.69 -7.72 -8.87
CA ALA A 52 -9.26 -8.76 -9.80
C ALA A 52 -8.66 -8.21 -11.11
N LYS A 53 -9.18 -7.08 -11.61
CA LYS A 53 -8.73 -6.40 -12.82
C LYS A 53 -7.43 -5.63 -12.62
N GLY A 54 -7.11 -5.28 -11.36
CA GLY A 54 -5.96 -4.46 -11.00
C GLY A 54 -6.31 -3.00 -10.72
N ASP A 55 -7.60 -2.68 -10.58
CA ASP A 55 -8.05 -1.36 -10.14
C ASP A 55 -7.83 -1.23 -8.62
N ILE A 56 -7.42 -0.06 -8.16
CA ILE A 56 -7.25 0.21 -6.72
C ILE A 56 -8.64 0.23 -6.06
N LEU A 57 -8.82 -0.59 -5.02
CA LEU A 57 -10.08 -0.71 -4.30
C LEU A 57 -10.39 0.52 -3.43
N ASP A 58 -9.35 1.16 -2.90
CA ASP A 58 -9.50 2.30 -2.00
C ASP A 58 -8.53 3.41 -2.39
N CYS A 59 -9.02 4.43 -3.09
CA CYS A 59 -8.30 5.67 -3.33
C CYS A 59 -8.80 6.71 -2.34
N LYS A 60 -8.15 6.80 -1.17
CA LYS A 60 -8.48 7.78 -0.15
C LYS A 60 -8.09 9.19 -0.59
N PHE A 61 -9.08 10.05 -0.80
CA PHE A 61 -8.87 11.47 -1.04
C PHE A 61 -8.84 12.23 0.29
N ARG A 62 -7.73 12.95 0.52
CA ARG A 62 -7.61 13.88 1.65
C ARG A 62 -8.21 15.22 1.26
N PHE A 63 -9.23 15.64 2.00
CA PHE A 63 -9.80 16.98 1.91
C PHE A 63 -9.13 17.83 2.98
N GLU A 64 -8.41 18.86 2.55
CA GLU A 64 -7.73 19.79 3.45
C GLU A 64 -8.26 21.20 3.25
N GLN A 65 -8.45 21.93 4.35
CA GLN A 65 -8.81 23.33 4.35
C GLN A 65 -7.64 24.14 4.89
N ILE A 66 -7.26 25.21 4.20
CA ILE A 66 -6.27 26.16 4.73
C ILE A 66 -6.95 27.02 5.80
N LYS A 67 -6.46 26.93 7.04
CA LYS A 67 -6.85 27.79 8.17
C LYS A 67 -5.61 28.50 8.70
N SER A 68 -5.62 29.83 8.71
CA SER A 68 -4.49 30.65 9.17
C SER A 68 -3.15 30.27 8.51
N GLY A 69 -3.17 30.00 7.20
CA GLY A 69 -1.98 29.62 6.43
C GLY A 69 -1.49 28.19 6.64
N LYS A 70 -2.23 27.33 7.36
CA LYS A 70 -1.88 25.92 7.59
C LYS A 70 -2.94 24.98 7.04
N PHE A 71 -2.51 23.86 6.43
CA PHE A 71 -3.40 22.77 6.04
C PHE A 71 -4.05 22.16 7.28
N THR A 72 -5.38 22.06 7.30
CA THR A 72 -6.17 21.37 8.32
C THR A 72 -6.94 20.25 7.65
N LEU A 73 -6.72 19.00 8.08
CA LEU A 73 -7.48 17.85 7.57
C LEU A 73 -8.96 18.01 7.92
N VAL A 74 -9.82 17.98 6.89
CA VAL A 74 -11.28 18.03 7.03
C VAL A 74 -11.86 16.63 7.07
N LYS A 75 -11.48 15.78 6.11
CA LYS A 75 -11.88 14.37 6.04
C LYS A 75 -10.98 13.59 5.09
N ILE A 76 -11.04 12.26 5.22
CA ILE A 76 -10.51 11.30 4.27
C ILE A 76 -11.72 10.53 3.73
N ALA A 77 -11.91 10.47 2.42
CA ALA A 77 -13.00 9.72 1.78
C ALA A 77 -12.43 8.71 0.77
#